data_AF-A0A1B6M8V6-F1
#
_entry.id   AF-A0A1B6M8V6-F1
#
_cell.length_a   1.000
_cell.length_b   1.000
_cell.length_c   1.000
_cell.angle_alpha   90.00
_cell.angle_beta   90.00
_cell.angle_gamma   90.00
#
_symmetry.space_group_name_H-M   'P 1'
#
loop_
_entity.id
_entity.type
_entity.pdbx_description
1 polymer ?
#
loop_
_entity_poly.entity_id
_entity_poly.type
_entity_poly.pdbx_seq_one_letter_code
_entity_poly.pdbx_strand_id
1 'polypeptide(L)'
;MGDCKIQLMENIKEQGEIVRKLKASKANKVEINEEVSKLLALKARLTSENGVDGDEGAQQKFTLKTPKGTRDYNPQHMALRLSVLDTIVTVFKRHGAETIDTPIFELKEVLTGKYGEDSKLIYDLADQGGELLSLR
;
A
#
# COMPACT_ATOMS: atom_id res chain seq x y z
N MET A 1 14.29 -32.69 -25.06
CA MET A 1 13.59 -31.91 -24.01
C MET A 1 14.45 -30.82 -23.37
N GLY A 2 15.80 -30.93 -23.32
CA GLY A 2 16.66 -29.87 -22.76
C GLY A 2 16.78 -28.57 -23.58
N ASP A 3 16.69 -28.65 -24.91
CA ASP A 3 16.90 -27.51 -25.83
C ASP A 3 15.79 -26.45 -25.77
N CYS A 4 14.53 -26.90 -25.67
CA CYS A 4 13.35 -26.01 -25.60
C CYS A 4 13.38 -25.11 -24.34
N LYS A 5 13.89 -25.66 -23.23
CA LYS A 5 14.00 -24.96 -21.95
C LYS A 5 15.09 -23.89 -21.96
N ILE A 6 16.24 -24.18 -22.58
CA ILE A 6 17.34 -23.23 -22.73
C ILE A 6 16.87 -22.03 -23.58
N GLN A 7 16.20 -22.30 -24.71
CA GLN A 7 15.64 -21.25 -25.56
C GLN A 7 14.60 -20.39 -24.83
N LEU A 8 13.74 -21.01 -24.01
CA LEU A 8 12.73 -20.28 -23.24
C LEU A 8 13.37 -19.36 -22.19
N MET A 9 14.43 -19.81 -21.52
CA MET A 9 15.18 -18.98 -20.57
C MET A 9 15.90 -17.81 -21.24
N GLU A 10 16.47 -18.04 -22.43
CA GLU A 10 17.12 -17.00 -23.22
C GLU A 10 16.11 -15.93 -23.67
N ASN A 11 14.95 -16.35 -24.18
CA ASN A 11 13.86 -15.44 -24.55
C ASN A 11 13.34 -14.59 -23.36
N ILE A 12 13.27 -15.17 -22.16
CA ILE A 12 12.90 -14.43 -20.93
C ILE A 12 13.95 -13.37 -20.59
N LYS A 13 15.23 -13.69 -20.77
CA LYS A 13 16.34 -12.78 -20.51
C LYS A 13 16.32 -11.60 -21.49
N GLU A 14 16.18 -11.88 -22.78
CA GLU A 14 16.08 -10.85 -23.83
C GLU A 14 14.87 -9.93 -23.60
N GLN A 15 13.70 -10.51 -23.36
CA GLN A 15 12.48 -9.75 -23.09
C GLN A 15 12.61 -8.88 -21.83
N GLY A 16 13.34 -9.38 -20.81
CA GLY A 16 13.67 -8.62 -19.60
C GLY A 16 14.57 -7.40 -19.86
N GLU A 17 15.58 -7.54 -20.73
CA GLU A 17 16.46 -6.44 -21.14
C GLU A 17 15.71 -5.38 -21.94
N ILE A 18 14.80 -5.79 -22.84
CA ILE A 18 13.94 -4.87 -23.60
C ILE A 18 13.09 -4.02 -22.65
N VAL A 19 12.41 -4.66 -21.68
CA VAL A 19 11.60 -3.95 -20.68
C VAL A 19 12.45 -2.98 -19.84
N ARG A 20 13.68 -3.37 -19.45
CA ARG A 20 14.58 -2.47 -18.72
C ARG A 20 15.01 -1.27 -19.57
N LYS A 21 15.35 -1.49 -20.84
CA LYS A 21 15.75 -0.44 -21.77
C LYS A 21 14.61 0.55 -22.03
N LEU A 22 13.39 0.06 -22.25
CA LEU A 22 12.19 0.90 -22.46
C LEU A 22 11.84 1.73 -21.22
N LYS A 23 12.01 1.16 -20.01
CA LYS A 23 11.83 1.89 -18.75
C LYS A 23 12.93 2.94 -18.54
N ALA A 24 14.18 2.63 -18.90
CA ALA A 24 15.30 3.56 -18.81
C ALA A 24 15.16 4.73 -19.81
N SER A 25 14.67 4.47 -21.02
CA SER A 25 14.42 5.47 -22.05
C SER A 25 13.12 6.26 -21.87
N LYS A 26 12.34 5.99 -20.81
CA LYS A 26 11.02 6.60 -20.55
C LYS A 26 10.08 6.52 -21.76
N ALA A 27 10.03 5.34 -22.40
CA ALA A 27 9.14 5.07 -23.52
C ALA A 27 7.65 5.16 -23.10
N ASN A 28 6.74 5.05 -24.08
CA ASN A 28 5.32 5.18 -23.84
C ASN A 28 4.84 4.08 -22.86
N LYS A 29 3.97 4.45 -21.92
CA LYS A 29 3.44 3.55 -20.89
C LYS A 29 2.68 2.36 -21.49
N VAL A 30 2.08 2.55 -22.67
CA VAL A 30 1.39 1.49 -23.43
C VAL A 30 2.40 0.44 -23.90
N GLU A 31 3.48 0.87 -24.55
CA GLU A 31 4.55 -0.02 -25.06
C GLU A 31 5.23 -0.79 -23.92
N ILE A 32 5.51 -0.12 -22.80
CA ILE A 32 6.09 -0.78 -21.61
C ILE A 32 5.16 -1.88 -21.08
N ASN A 33 3.86 -1.64 -21.04
CA ASN A 33 2.89 -2.60 -20.51
C ASN A 33 2.71 -3.82 -21.44
N GLU A 34 2.73 -3.61 -22.76
CA GLU A 34 2.69 -4.70 -23.73
C GLU A 34 3.90 -5.64 -23.58
N GLU A 35 5.10 -5.09 -23.50
CA GLU A 35 6.33 -5.89 -23.37
C GLU A 35 6.44 -6.59 -22.00
N VAL A 36 5.92 -5.97 -20.93
CA VAL A 36 5.78 -6.60 -19.60
C VAL A 36 4.79 -7.75 -19.64
N SER A 37 3.68 -7.62 -20.38
CA SER A 37 2.68 -8.68 -20.51
C SER A 37 3.25 -9.90 -21.26
N LYS A 38 4.06 -9.66 -22.31
CA LYS A 38 4.81 -10.72 -23.00
C LYS A 38 5.80 -11.42 -22.07
N LEU A 39 6.54 -10.67 -21.24
CA LEU A 39 7.47 -11.23 -20.25
C LEU A 39 6.74 -12.12 -19.21
N LEU A 40 5.58 -11.68 -18.74
CA LEU A 40 4.74 -12.45 -17.81
C LEU A 40 4.24 -13.75 -18.45
N ALA A 41 3.81 -13.71 -19.71
CA ALA A 41 3.39 -14.90 -20.44
C ALA A 41 4.52 -15.92 -20.64
N LEU A 42 5.74 -15.44 -20.96
CA LEU A 42 6.91 -16.32 -21.09
C LEU A 42 7.30 -16.96 -19.75
N LYS A 43 7.21 -16.22 -18.64
CA LYS A 43 7.44 -16.77 -17.30
C LYS A 43 6.40 -17.80 -16.90
N ALA A 44 5.13 -17.59 -17.26
CA ALA A 44 4.05 -18.55 -17.01
C ALA A 44 4.27 -19.88 -17.76
N ARG A 45 4.81 -19.83 -18.98
CA ARG A 45 5.20 -21.03 -19.75
C ARG A 45 6.37 -21.78 -19.09
N LEU A 46 7.33 -21.07 -18.52
CA LEU A 46 8.45 -21.69 -17.79
C LEU A 46 7.97 -22.41 -16.53
N THR A 47 6.98 -21.85 -15.83
CA THR A 47 6.37 -22.51 -14.65
C THR A 47 5.61 -23.78 -15.01
N SER A 48 4.92 -23.82 -16.17
CA SER A 48 4.20 -25.02 -16.61
C SER A 48 5.10 -26.19 -17.04
N GLU A 49 6.27 -25.91 -17.63
CA GLU A 49 7.20 -26.97 -18.07
C GLU A 49 8.02 -27.59 -16.93
N ASN A 50 8.08 -26.93 -15.76
CA ASN A 50 8.86 -27.41 -14.61
C ASN A 50 8.12 -28.41 -13.72
N GLY A 51 6.86 -28.76 -14.02
CA GLY A 51 6.13 -29.77 -13.23
C GLY A 51 6.03 -29.44 -11.73
N VAL A 52 6.03 -28.15 -11.38
CA VAL A 52 5.70 -27.67 -10.05
C VAL A 52 4.21 -27.33 -10.08
N ASP A 53 3.39 -28.37 -9.92
CA ASP A 53 1.97 -28.20 -9.62
C ASP A 53 1.82 -27.51 -8.26
N GLY A 54 1.08 -26.40 -8.26
CA GLY A 54 0.55 -25.80 -7.04
C GLY A 54 1.30 -24.56 -6.58
N ASP A 55 0.82 -23.40 -7.03
CA ASP A 55 0.86 -22.15 -6.28
C ASP A 55 2.25 -21.80 -5.70
N GLU A 56 3.23 -21.51 -6.58
CA GLU A 56 4.22 -20.49 -6.23
C GLU A 56 3.51 -19.13 -6.25
N GLY A 57 2.61 -18.95 -5.28
CA GLY A 57 2.04 -17.68 -4.91
C GLY A 57 3.22 -16.74 -4.79
N ALA A 58 3.30 -15.80 -5.74
CA ALA A 58 4.40 -14.87 -5.93
C ALA A 58 4.95 -14.53 -4.55
N GLN A 59 6.13 -15.08 -4.20
CA GLN A 59 6.69 -15.02 -2.86
C GLN A 59 6.61 -13.56 -2.44
N GLN A 60 5.58 -13.24 -1.64
CA GLN A 60 5.16 -11.87 -1.44
C GLN A 60 6.32 -11.31 -0.66
N LYS A 61 7.16 -10.52 -1.34
CA LYS A 61 8.34 -9.93 -0.76
C LYS A 61 7.86 -9.14 0.44
N PHE A 62 8.01 -9.73 1.63
CA PHE A 62 7.51 -9.15 2.86
C PHE A 62 8.21 -7.81 3.02
N THR A 63 7.45 -6.74 2.79
CA THR A 63 7.98 -5.39 2.78
C THR A 63 7.52 -4.74 4.05
N LEU A 64 8.44 -4.59 4.99
CA LEU A 64 8.21 -3.81 6.20
C LEU A 64 7.99 -2.35 5.79
N LYS A 65 6.74 -1.89 5.90
CA LYS A 65 6.34 -0.51 5.60
C LYS A 65 5.17 -0.11 6.48
N THR A 66 5.09 1.18 6.77
CA THR A 66 3.89 1.76 7.36
C THR A 66 2.77 1.84 6.31
N PRO A 67 1.49 1.86 6.73
CA PRO A 67 0.37 2.18 5.84
C PRO A 67 0.60 3.50 5.09
N LYS A 68 0.13 3.57 3.85
CA LYS A 68 0.29 4.76 3.01
C LYS A 68 -0.31 5.98 3.71
N GLY A 69 0.45 7.08 3.77
CA GLY A 69 0.02 8.32 4.45
C GLY A 69 0.28 8.33 5.96
N THR A 70 0.87 7.28 6.52
CA THR A 70 1.26 7.21 7.95
C THR A 70 2.77 7.09 8.10
N ARG A 71 3.31 7.55 9.24
CA ARG A 71 4.74 7.47 9.57
C ARG A 71 4.95 7.31 11.06
N ASP A 72 6.07 6.71 11.42
CA ASP A 72 6.54 6.65 12.80
C ASP A 72 7.16 7.99 13.23
N TYR A 73 7.07 8.28 14.53
CA TYR A 73 7.74 9.41 15.15
C TYR A 73 8.94 8.90 15.95
N ASN A 74 10.15 9.23 15.50
CA ASN A 74 11.38 8.92 16.22
C ASN A 74 11.54 9.80 17.49
N PRO A 75 12.52 9.50 18.36
CA PRO A 75 12.69 10.25 19.61
C PRO A 75 12.84 11.77 19.43
N GLN A 76 13.57 12.22 18.41
CA GLN A 76 13.78 13.64 18.13
C GLN A 76 12.46 14.33 17.73
N HIS A 77 11.68 13.71 16.84
CA HIS A 77 10.37 14.24 16.44
C HIS A 77 9.37 14.23 17.60
N MET A 78 9.40 13.20 18.45
CA MET A 78 8.53 13.12 19.62
C MET A 78 8.87 14.20 20.66
N ALA A 79 10.15 14.46 20.93
CA ALA A 79 10.56 15.52 21.85
C ALA A 79 10.01 16.89 21.41
N LEU A 80 10.15 17.21 20.12
CA LEU A 80 9.59 18.44 19.55
C LEU A 80 8.06 18.47 19.64
N ARG A 81 7.40 17.36 19.26
CA ARG A 81 5.93 17.24 19.31
C ARG A 81 5.41 17.50 20.72
N LEU A 82 6.03 16.90 21.74
CA LEU A 82 5.62 17.07 23.14
C LEU A 82 5.80 18.51 23.60
N SER A 83 6.90 19.18 23.24
CA SER A 83 7.11 20.60 23.57
C SER A 83 6.04 21.51 22.96
N VAL A 84 5.64 21.25 21.71
CA VAL A 84 4.57 22.01 21.04
C VAL A 84 3.22 21.76 21.69
N LEU A 85 2.88 20.49 21.95
CA LEU A 85 1.60 20.13 22.59
C LEU A 85 1.50 20.71 24.01
N ASP A 86 2.57 20.70 24.79
CA ASP A 86 2.59 21.27 26.14
C ASP A 86 2.29 22.79 26.13
N THR A 87 2.87 23.52 25.17
CA THR A 87 2.57 24.94 24.97
C THR A 87 1.08 25.16 24.70
N ILE A 88 0.48 24.38 23.80
CA ILE A 88 -0.94 24.48 23.44
C ILE A 88 -1.83 24.14 24.64
N VAL A 89 -1.55 23.03 25.33
CA VAL A 89 -2.30 22.58 26.50
C VAL A 89 -2.24 23.61 27.62
N THR A 90 -1.09 24.24 27.83
CA THR A 90 -0.94 25.32 28.83
C THR A 90 -1.87 26.48 28.55
N VAL A 91 -2.05 26.86 27.27
CA VAL A 91 -3.01 27.90 26.90
C VAL A 91 -4.45 27.46 27.20
N PHE A 92 -4.85 26.25 26.79
CA PHE A 92 -6.20 25.75 27.07
C PHE A 92 -6.51 25.70 28.58
N LYS A 93 -5.57 25.21 29.38
CA LYS A 93 -5.70 25.18 30.85
C LYS A 93 -5.83 26.58 31.45
N ARG A 94 -5.09 27.57 30.93
CA ARG A 94 -5.20 28.97 31.38
C ARG A 94 -6.61 29.54 31.19
N HIS A 95 -7.33 29.07 30.18
CA HIS A 95 -8.71 29.48 29.89
C HIS A 95 -9.76 28.56 30.54
N GLY A 96 -9.35 27.64 31.44
CA GLY A 96 -10.27 26.78 32.18
C GLY A 96 -10.88 25.65 31.35
N ALA A 97 -10.28 25.30 30.20
CA ALA A 97 -10.77 24.17 29.40
C ALA A 97 -10.49 22.83 30.10
N GLU A 98 -11.48 21.93 30.04
CA GLU A 98 -11.36 20.55 30.49
C GLU A 98 -11.00 19.63 29.31
N THR A 99 -10.31 18.53 29.62
CA THR A 99 -9.90 17.55 28.60
C THR A 99 -10.80 16.34 28.66
N ILE A 100 -11.30 15.92 27.50
CA ILE A 100 -11.96 14.62 27.30
C ILE A 100 -11.20 13.83 26.26
N ASP A 101 -11.30 12.51 26.33
CA ASP A 101 -10.85 11.60 25.29
C ASP A 101 -12.01 10.71 24.90
N THR A 102 -12.08 10.38 23.62
CA THR A 102 -13.16 9.58 23.03
C THR A 102 -12.54 8.46 22.19
N PRO A 103 -13.27 7.38 21.88
CA PRO A 103 -12.73 6.28 21.06
C PRO A 103 -12.29 6.75 19.66
N ILE A 104 -11.25 6.12 19.09
CA ILE A 104 -10.71 6.50 17.77
C ILE A 104 -11.69 6.25 16.61
N PHE A 105 -12.70 5.41 16.83
CA PHE A 105 -13.77 5.11 15.91
C PHE A 105 -15.12 5.48 16.51
N GLU A 106 -16.06 5.83 15.64
CA GLU A 106 -17.44 6.16 15.97
C GLU A 106 -18.39 5.31 15.12
N LEU A 107 -19.68 5.29 15.47
CA LEU A 107 -20.70 4.70 14.59
C LEU A 107 -20.69 5.41 13.23
N LYS A 108 -20.69 4.64 12.15
CA LYS A 108 -20.62 5.17 10.78
C LYS A 108 -21.69 6.24 10.52
N GLU A 109 -22.91 6.03 11.00
CA GLU A 109 -24.02 6.96 10.86
C GLU A 109 -23.76 8.34 11.49
N VAL A 110 -22.96 8.41 12.55
CA VAL A 110 -22.61 9.67 13.25
C VAL A 110 -21.73 10.56 12.37
N LEU A 111 -20.94 9.97 11.47
CA LEU A 111 -20.01 10.69 10.61
C LEU A 111 -20.58 10.99 9.21
N THR A 112 -21.36 10.08 8.63
CA THR A 112 -21.79 10.19 7.22
C THR A 112 -22.67 11.40 6.92
N GLY A 113 -23.42 11.91 7.90
CA GLY A 113 -24.31 13.07 7.71
C GLY A 113 -23.66 14.45 7.91
N LYS A 114 -22.40 14.53 8.36
CA LYS A 114 -21.78 15.80 8.78
C LYS A 114 -20.89 16.44 7.71
N TYR A 115 -20.31 15.64 6.81
CA TYR A 115 -19.22 16.08 5.93
C TYR A 115 -19.59 16.14 4.44
N GLY A 116 -20.85 15.88 4.07
CA GLY A 116 -21.32 16.02 2.68
C GLY A 116 -20.50 15.18 1.69
N GLU A 117 -19.86 15.84 0.72
CA GLU A 117 -19.03 15.15 -0.30
C GLU A 117 -17.77 14.50 0.28
N ASP A 118 -17.22 15.07 1.36
CA ASP A 118 -15.99 14.58 2.00
C ASP A 118 -16.20 13.29 2.79
N SER A 119 -17.45 12.87 3.02
CA SER A 119 -17.78 11.58 3.67
C SER A 119 -17.16 10.38 2.94
N LYS A 120 -16.80 10.52 1.67
CA LYS A 120 -16.11 9.47 0.88
C LYS A 120 -14.65 9.25 1.29
N LEU A 121 -14.07 10.15 2.08
CA LEU A 121 -12.68 10.10 2.53
C LEU A 121 -12.53 9.46 3.93
N ILE A 122 -13.63 9.01 4.53
CA ILE A 122 -13.66 8.36 5.84
C ILE A 122 -13.18 6.91 5.73
N TYR A 123 -12.40 6.46 6.72
CA TYR A 123 -11.96 5.07 6.82
C TYR A 123 -13.00 4.23 7.56
N ASP A 124 -13.66 3.32 6.84
CA ASP A 124 -14.57 2.34 7.42
C ASP A 124 -13.81 1.11 7.94
N LEU A 125 -14.26 0.58 9.08
CA LEU A 125 -13.82 -0.71 9.58
C LEU A 125 -14.57 -1.83 8.85
N ALA A 126 -13.95 -3.01 8.77
CA ALA A 126 -14.59 -4.18 8.18
C ALA A 126 -15.81 -4.62 9.01
N ASP A 127 -16.88 -5.03 8.33
CA ASP A 127 -18.03 -5.64 8.98
C ASP A 127 -17.66 -7.03 9.52
N GLN A 128 -17.89 -7.21 10.82
CA GLN A 128 -17.62 -8.45 11.55
C GLN A 128 -18.90 -9.01 12.22
N GLY A 129 -20.09 -8.60 11.73
CA GLY A 129 -21.39 -9.03 12.25
C GLY A 129 -21.90 -8.20 13.43
N GLY A 130 -21.34 -7.01 13.63
CA GLY A 130 -21.68 -6.09 14.71
C GLY A 130 -22.03 -4.68 14.21
N GLU A 131 -21.73 -3.68 15.02
CA GLU A 131 -21.94 -2.28 14.67
C GLU A 131 -20.99 -1.84 13.54
N LEU A 132 -21.50 -1.00 12.63
CA LEU A 132 -20.69 -0.41 11.57
C LEU A 132 -19.93 0.80 12.10
N LEU A 133 -18.60 0.73 12.04
CA LEU A 133 -17.70 1.71 12.63
C LEU A 133 -16.82 2.39 11.59
N SER A 134 -16.44 3.64 11.87
CA SER A 134 -15.58 4.45 11.02
C SER A 134 -14.60 5.28 11.87
N LEU A 135 -13.37 5.51 11.38
CA LEU A 135 -12.37 6.34 12.07
C LEU A 135 -12.73 7.83 12.00
N ARG A 136 -12.50 8.55 13.11
CA ARG A 136 -12.71 10.00 13.25
C ARG A 136 -11.54 10.84 12.75
#